data_AF-A9UYA0-F1
#
_entry.id   AF-A9UYA0-F1
#
_cell.length_a   1.000
_cell.length_b   1.000
_cell.length_c   1.000
_cell.angle_alpha   90.00
_cell.angle_beta   90.00
_cell.angle_gamma   90.00
#
_symmetry.space_group_name_H-M   'P 1'
#
loop_
_entity.id
_entity.type
_entity.pdbx_description
1 polymer ?
#
loop_
_entity_poly.entity_id
_entity_poly.type
_entity_poly.pdbx_seq_one_letter_code
_entity_poly.pdbx_strand_id
1 'polypeptide(L)' 'AVYAYDATRDDELTFAEGDVITIVHRNDDGWFEGVLNGKRGLFPGNYVEEMEDTEA' A
#
# COMPACT_ATOMS: atom_id res chain seq x y z
N ALA A 1 -2.84 -5.18 3.53
CA ALA A 1 -3.59 -3.97 3.90
C ALA A 1 -4.49 -4.30 5.08
N VAL A 2 -4.52 -3.46 6.11
CA VAL A 2 -5.34 -3.67 7.32
C VAL A 2 -6.61 -2.82 7.35
N TYR A 3 -6.71 -1.83 6.45
CA TYR A 3 -7.92 -1.05 6.18
C TYR A 3 -8.07 -0.87 4.66
N ALA A 4 -9.30 -0.68 4.17
CA ALA A 4 -9.54 -0.30 2.78
C ALA A 4 -9.24 1.19 2.55
N TYR A 5 -8.83 1.55 1.33
CA TYR A 5 -8.55 2.92 0.94
C TYR A 5 -9.01 3.19 -0.49
N ASP A 6 -9.85 4.21 -0.66
CA ASP A 6 -10.29 4.72 -1.95
C ASP A 6 -9.39 5.88 -2.39
N ALA A 7 -8.81 5.76 -3.58
CA ALA A 7 -7.94 6.80 -4.12
C ALA A 7 -8.75 8.09 -4.36
N THR A 8 -8.21 9.20 -3.92
CA THR A 8 -8.76 10.55 -4.08
C THR A 8 -8.09 11.32 -5.23
N ARG A 9 -6.92 10.87 -5.67
CA ARG A 9 -6.13 11.42 -6.77
C ARG A 9 -5.70 10.33 -7.74
N ASP A 10 -5.39 10.71 -8.98
CA ASP A 10 -5.04 9.75 -10.04
C ASP A 10 -3.70 9.02 -9.80
N ASP A 11 -2.81 9.61 -8.98
CA ASP A 11 -1.53 9.04 -8.57
C ASP A 11 -1.62 8.11 -7.36
N GLU A 12 -2.82 7.94 -6.79
CA GLU A 12 -3.07 7.11 -5.63
C GLU A 12 -3.57 5.69 -6.00
N LEU A 13 -3.31 4.75 -5.10
CA LEU A 13 -3.68 3.35 -5.22
C LEU A 13 -4.98 3.10 -4.44
N THR A 14 -5.97 2.47 -5.07
CA THR A 14 -7.17 1.96 -4.39
C THR A 14 -6.96 0.49 -4.03
N PHE A 15 -7.31 0.10 -2.81
CA PHE A 15 -7.19 -1.28 -2.34
C PHE A 15 -8.21 -1.60 -1.24
N ALA A 16 -8.54 -2.88 -1.12
CA ALA A 16 -9.40 -3.41 -0.07
C ALA A 16 -8.59 -3.89 1.15
N GLU A 17 -9.26 -4.06 2.28
CA GLU A 17 -8.70 -4.78 3.42
C GLU A 17 -8.30 -6.21 2.99
N GLY A 18 -7.12 -6.65 3.40
CA GLY A 18 -6.56 -7.95 3.01
C GLY A 18 -5.71 -7.94 1.74
N ASP A 19 -5.73 -6.87 0.93
CA ASP A 19 -4.88 -6.79 -0.26
C ASP A 19 -3.38 -6.80 0.10
N VAL A 20 -2.59 -7.57 -0.65
CA VAL A 20 -1.13 -7.63 -0.52
C VAL A 20 -0.51 -6.65 -1.50
N ILE A 21 0.12 -5.61 -0.98
CA ILE A 21 0.71 -4.53 -1.76
C ILE A 21 2.23 -4.64 -1.65
N THR A 22 2.92 -4.68 -2.79
CA THR A 22 4.38 -4.63 -2.82
C THR A 22 4.83 -3.18 -2.62
N ILE A 23 5.51 -2.89 -1.50
CA ILE A 23 6.04 -1.55 -1.22
C ILE A 23 7.28 -1.33 -2.09
N VAL A 24 7.28 -0.23 -2.85
CA VAL A 24 8.39 0.23 -3.71
C VAL A 24 9.21 1.31 -3.00
N HIS A 25 8.54 2.26 -2.36
CA HIS A 25 9.20 3.36 -1.66
C HIS A 25 8.36 3.83 -0.46
N ARG A 26 9.04 4.33 0.58
CA ARG A 26 8.43 4.94 1.77
C ARG A 26 8.88 6.40 1.80
N ASN A 27 7.94 7.32 1.63
CA ASN A 27 8.22 8.75 1.70
C ASN A 27 8.25 9.19 3.17
N ASP A 28 8.98 10.26 3.46
CA ASP A 28 9.08 10.84 4.81
C ASP A 28 7.80 11.56 5.27
N ASP A 29 6.83 11.77 4.37
CA ASP A 29 5.54 12.41 4.64
C ASP A 29 4.43 11.43 5.10
N GLY A 30 4.78 10.15 5.28
CA GLY A 30 3.86 9.10 5.70
C GLY A 30 3.13 8.39 4.55
N TRP A 31 3.39 8.77 3.30
CA TRP A 31 2.89 8.06 2.12
C TRP A 31 3.88 7.01 1.63
N PHE A 32 3.36 5.86 1.25
CA PHE A 32 4.13 4.82 0.57
C PHE A 32 3.74 4.76 -0.89
N GLU A 33 4.69 4.36 -1.71
CA GLU A 33 4.45 3.98 -3.09
C GLU A 33 4.53 2.47 -3.19
N GLY A 34 3.57 1.86 -3.89
CA GLY A 34 3.55 0.41 -4.07
C GLY A 34 2.81 -0.04 -5.31
N VAL A 35 2.81 -1.36 -5.51
CA VAL A 35 2.19 -2.03 -6.65
C VAL A 35 1.16 -3.04 -6.15
N LEU A 36 -0.03 -2.98 -6.74
CA LEU A 36 -1.12 -3.92 -6.54
C LEU A 36 -1.75 -4.24 -7.90
N ASN A 37 -1.88 -5.53 -8.25
CA ASN A 37 -2.49 -5.98 -9.51
C ASN A 37 -1.89 -5.30 -10.77
N GLY A 38 -0.57 -5.02 -10.74
CA GLY A 38 0.14 -4.34 -11.83
C GLY A 38 -0.08 -2.82 -11.89
N LYS A 39 -0.91 -2.23 -11.03
CA LYS A 39 -1.07 -0.79 -10.88
C LYS A 39 -0.10 -0.28 -9.81
N ARG A 40 0.64 0.79 -10.13
CA ARG A 40 1.51 1.52 -9.21
C ARG A 40 0.81 2.80 -8.73
N GLY A 41 0.96 3.15 -7.47
CA GLY A 41 0.41 4.39 -6.91
C GLY A 41 0.80 4.63 -5.46
N LEU A 42 0.47 5.82 -4.97
CA LEU A 42 0.67 6.26 -3.60
C LEU A 42 -0.48 5.83 -2.68
N PHE A 43 -0.18 5.56 -1.41
CA PHE A 43 -1.19 5.31 -0.39
C PHE A 43 -0.69 5.65 1.03
N PRO A 44 -1.58 5.86 2.01
CA PRO A 44 -1.19 6.14 3.39
C PRO A 44 -0.51 4.92 4.02
N GLY A 45 0.71 5.09 4.53
CA GLY A 45 1.48 3.99 5.11
C GLY A 45 0.84 3.36 6.34
N ASN A 46 -0.01 4.10 7.07
CA ASN A 46 -0.74 3.62 8.24
C ASN A 46 -1.96 2.74 7.92
N TYR A 47 -2.26 2.49 6.64
CA TYR A 47 -3.33 1.59 6.19
C TYR A 47 -2.82 0.16 5.90
N VAL A 48 -1.51 -0.04 5.99
CA VAL A 48 -0.86 -1.32 5.76
C VAL A 48 -0.03 -1.71 6.98
N GLU A 49 0.19 -3.01 7.11
CA GLU A 49 1.12 -3.60 8.06
C GLU A 49 2.15 -4.39 7.25
N GLU A 50 3.41 -4.37 7.67
CA GLU A 50 4.43 -5.22 7.06
C GLU A 50 4.10 -6.67 7.38
N MET A 51 4.09 -7.52 6.36
CA MET A 51 4.05 -8.95 6.59
C MET A 51 5.48 -9.37 6.92
N GLU A 52 5.73 -9.80 8.15
CA GLU A 52 6.98 -10.49 8.44
C GLU A 52 6.99 -11.78 7.60
N ASP A 53 7.96 -11.91 6.69
CA ASP A 53 8.28 -13.20 6.09
C ASP A 53 8.75 -14.12 7.22
N THR A 54 7.80 -14.80 7.85
CA THR A 54 8.13 -15.92 8.73
C THR A 54 8.50 -17.07 7.82
N GLU A 55 9.76 -17.09 7.37
CA GLU A 55 10.39 -18.31 6.85
C GLU A 55 10.32 -19.38 7.95
N ALA A 56 9.80 -20.55 7.58
CA ALA A 56 9.71 -21.74 8.41
C ALA A 56 11.07 -22.43 8.57
#